data_AF-A0A4R4AAG5-F1
#
_entry.id   AF-A0A4R4AAG5-F1
#
_cell.length_a   1.000
_cell.length_b   1.000
_cell.length_c   1.000
_cell.angle_alpha   90.00
_cell.angle_beta   90.00
_cell.angle_gamma   90.00
#
_symmetry.space_group_name_H-M   'P 1'
#
loop_
_entity.id
_entity.type
_entity.pdbx_description
1 polymer ?
#
loop_
_entity_poly.entity_id
_entity_poly.type
_entity_poly.pdbx_seq_one_letter_code
_entity_poly.pdbx_strand_id
1 'polypeptide(L)' 'MPYFVYSITQQPLKLEHLDTFEHYQDARALVRSRRQAAEAPPGVDYRLIFAAQQAEAERLLSTPRDERVIGED' A
#
# COMPACT_ATOMS: atom_id res chain seq x y z
N MET A 1 -13.10 -7.64 7.29
CA MET A 1 -12.29 -7.32 6.09
C MET A 1 -10.94 -6.84 6.59
N PRO A 2 -9.84 -7.49 6.19
CA PRO A 2 -8.51 -7.14 6.68
C PRO A 2 -7.87 -5.98 5.89
N TYR A 3 -6.75 -5.49 6.44
CA TYR A 3 -5.84 -4.53 5.86
C TYR A 3 -4.59 -5.26 5.38
N PHE A 4 -4.35 -5.23 4.07
CA PHE A 4 -3.15 -5.78 3.46
C PHE A 4 -2.09 -4.70 3.33
N VAL A 5 -0.86 -4.99 3.72
CA VAL A 5 0.28 -4.07 3.62
C VAL A 5 1.22 -4.55 2.51
N TYR A 6 1.65 -3.63 1.65
CA TYR A 6 2.51 -3.90 0.51
C TYR A 6 3.71 -2.96 0.48
N SER A 7 4.83 -3.48 -0.02
CA SER A 7 5.87 -2.66 -0.64
C SER A 7 5.61 -2.56 -2.14
N ILE A 8 5.86 -1.39 -2.72
CA ILE A 8 5.50 -1.04 -4.08
C ILE A 8 6.68 -0.38 -4.75
N THR A 9 7.24 -1.04 -5.76
CA THR A 9 8.19 -0.42 -6.69
C THR A 9 7.41 0.05 -7.90
N GLN A 10 7.63 1.28 -8.37
CA GLN A 10 6.82 1.85 -9.47
C GLN A 10 7.37 1.53 -10.87
N GLN A 11 8.67 1.27 -11.01
CA GLN A 11 9.34 1.12 -12.31
C GLN A 11 10.41 0.01 -12.25
N PRO A 12 10.10 -1.24 -12.69
CA PRO A 12 8.77 -1.74 -13.09
C PRO A 12 7.80 -1.81 -11.90
N LEU A 13 6.49 -1.84 -12.17
CA LEU A 13 5.49 -2.04 -11.13
C LEU A 13 5.68 -3.42 -10.49
N LYS A 14 6.11 -3.45 -9.24
CA LYS A 14 6.23 -4.66 -8.43
C LYS A 14 5.46 -4.44 -7.13
N LEU A 15 4.53 -5.35 -6.85
CA LEU A 15 3.78 -5.40 -5.59
C LEU A 15 4.31 -6.57 -4.77
N GLU A 16 4.76 -6.30 -3.55
CA GLU A 16 5.22 -7.34 -2.63
C GLU A 16 4.38 -7.27 -1.36
N HIS A 17 3.61 -8.32 -1.11
CA HIS A 17 2.81 -8.43 0.10
C HIS A 17 3.74 -8.59 1.31
N LEU A 18 3.51 -7.77 2.33
CA LEU A 18 4.31 -7.78 3.55
C LEU A 18 3.58 -8.46 4.69
N ASP A 19 2.30 -8.11 4.91
CA ASP A 19 1.50 -8.64 6.01
C ASP A 19 0.01 -8.31 5.86
N THR A 20 -0.83 -8.94 6.68
CA THR A 20 -2.29 -8.76 6.70
C THR A 20 -2.78 -8.62 8.14
N PHE A 21 -3.50 -7.53 8.43
CA PHE A 21 -4.00 -7.22 9.77
C PHE A 21 -5.51 -7.11 9.80
N GLU A 22 -6.15 -7.53 10.89
CA GLU A 22 -7.58 -7.27 11.10
C GLU A 22 -7.86 -5.80 11.47
N HIS A 23 -6.90 -5.14 12.09
CA HIS A 23 -7.04 -3.79 12.59
C HIS A 23 -6.17 -2.79 11.84
N TYR A 24 -6.75 -1.63 11.54
CA TYR A 24 -6.08 -0.53 10.84
C TYR A 24 -4.83 -0.03 11.59
N GLN A 25 -4.88 -0.02 12.92
CA GLN A 25 -3.82 0.55 13.76
C GLN A 25 -2.52 -0.23 13.59
N ASP A 26 -2.58 -1.56 13.57
CA ASP A 26 -1.44 -2.45 13.37
C ASP A 26 -0.86 -2.32 11.95
N ALA A 27 -1.74 -2.31 10.93
CA ALA A 27 -1.32 -2.09 9.54
C ALA A 27 -0.62 -0.74 9.35
N ARG A 28 -1.17 0.32 9.94
CA ARG A 28 -0.60 1.67 9.90
C ARG A 28 0.74 1.74 10.64
N ALA A 29 0.86 1.05 11.77
CA ALA A 29 2.11 0.98 12.52
C ALA A 29 3.21 0.33 11.68
N LEU A 30 2.91 -0.78 10.99
CA LEU A 30 3.86 -1.42 10.08
C LEU A 30 4.28 -0.48 8.94
N VAL A 31 3.33 0.14 8.24
CA VAL A 31 3.64 1.08 7.14
C VAL A 31 4.52 2.23 7.61
N ARG A 32 4.21 2.82 8.79
CA ARG A 32 5.04 3.90 9.35
C ARG A 32 6.43 3.42 9.72
N SER A 33 6.54 2.27 10.37
CA SER A 33 7.82 1.67 10.73
C SER A 33 8.69 1.45 9.48
N ARG A 34 8.13 0.88 8.41
CA ARG A 34 8.85 0.65 7.14
C ARG A 34 9.31 1.94 6.46
N ARG A 35 8.52 3.02 6.54
CA ARG A 35 8.89 4.33 5.99
C ARG A 35 9.94 5.07 6.83
N GLN A 36 9.97 4.82 8.14
CA GLN A 36 10.93 5.44 9.07
C GLN A 36 12.24 4.66 9.16
N ALA A 37 12.25 3.39 8.74
CA ALA A 37 13.46 2.60 8.66
C ALA A 37 14.47 3.29 7.72
N ALA A 38 15.68 3.52 8.23
CA ALA A 38 16.77 4.19 7.50
C ALA A 38 17.20 3.46 6.22
N GLU A 39 16.78 2.20 6.05
CA GLU A 39 17.09 1.31 4.92
C GLU A 39 15.94 1.19 3.90
N ALA A 40 14.92 2.07 3.96
CA ALA A 40 13.87 2.08 2.94
C ALA A 40 14.52 2.25 1.53
N PRO A 41 14.39 1.26 0.62
CA PRO A 41 15.07 1.32 -0.65
C PRO A 41 14.55 2.51 -1.48
N PRO A 42 15.43 3.24 -2.17
CA PRO A 42 14.99 4.35 -3.02
C PRO A 42 14.01 3.84 -4.09
N GLY A 43 12.87 4.51 -4.22
CA GLY A 43 11.83 4.15 -5.19
C GLY A 43 10.83 3.08 -4.73
N VAL A 44 10.90 2.64 -3.46
CA VAL A 44 9.90 1.77 -2.83
C VAL A 44 8.93 2.61 -1.99
N ASP A 45 7.63 2.50 -2.29
CA ASP A 45 6.55 3.04 -1.47
C ASP A 45 5.92 1.92 -0.62
N TYR A 46 5.38 2.27 0.54
CA TYR A 46 4.65 1.33 1.39
C TYR A 46 3.21 1.77 1.51
N ARG A 47 2.26 0.89 1.18
CA ARG A 47 0.81 1.18 1.28
C ARG A 47 0.09 0.09 2.05
N LEU A 48 -0.99 0.49 2.70
CA LEU A 48 -2.00 -0.43 3.22
C LEU A 48 -3.28 -0.26 2.41
N ILE A 49 -3.98 -1.36 2.15
CA ILE A 49 -5.25 -1.42 1.44
C ILE A 49 -6.23 -2.25 2.27
N PHE A 50 -7.44 -1.74 2.42
CA PHE A 50 -8.57 -2.48 2.97
C PHE A 50 -9.26 -3.23 1.84
N ALA A 51 -9.29 -4.56 1.92
CA ALA A 51 -9.81 -5.41 0.85
C ALA A 51 -10.44 -6.68 1.44
N ALA A 52 -11.27 -7.36 0.66
CA ALA A 52 -11.84 -8.64 1.05
C ALA A 52 -10.80 -9.78 1.00
N GLN A 53 -9.89 -9.73 0.03
CA GLN A 53 -8.87 -10.75 -0.21
C GLN A 53 -7.66 -10.16 -0.94
N GLN A 54 -6.53 -10.87 -0.92
CA GLN A 54 -5.26 -10.41 -1.47
C GLN A 54 -5.35 -10.03 -2.97
N ALA A 55 -5.99 -10.87 -3.79
CA ALA A 55 -6.14 -10.60 -5.23
C ALA A 55 -6.92 -9.31 -5.53
N GLU A 56 -7.83 -8.92 -4.65
CA GLU A 56 -8.57 -7.66 -4.76
C GLU A 56 -7.67 -6.46 -4.38
N ALA A 57 -6.89 -6.60 -3.30
CA ALA A 57 -5.89 -5.61 -2.92
C ALA A 57 -4.86 -5.36 -4.03
N GLU A 58 -4.34 -6.42 -4.66
CA GLU A 58 -3.37 -6.32 -5.76
C GLU A 58 -3.97 -5.63 -6.99
N ARG A 59 -5.25 -5.90 -7.29
CA ARG A 59 -5.99 -5.20 -8.37
C ARG A 59 -6.14 -3.71 -8.08
N LEU A 60 -6.52 -3.34 -6.86
CA LEU A 60 -6.61 -1.93 -6.45
C LEU A 60 -5.26 -1.21 -6.51
N LEU A 61 -4.18 -1.90 -6.17
CA LEU A 61 -2.82 -1.35 -6.19
C LEU A 61 -2.23 -1.24 -7.60
N SER A 62 -2.62 -2.14 -8.50
CA SER A 62 -2.14 -2.16 -9.89
C SER A 62 -2.92 -1.24 -10.82
N THR A 63 -4.11 -0.83 -10.41
CA THR A 63 -4.92 0.10 -11.21
C THR A 63 -4.33 1.50 -11.06
N PRO A 64 -3.85 2.14 -12.15
CA PRO A 64 -3.41 3.53 -12.08
C PRO A 64 -4.59 4.36 -11.58
N ARG A 65 -4.39 5.11 -10.50
CA ARG A 65 -5.41 6.05 -10.03
C ARG A 65 -5.55 7.12 -11.11
N ASP A 66 -6.69 7.14 -11.78
CA ASP A 66 -7.13 8.30 -12.55
C ASP A 66 -7.02 9.52 -11.63
N GLU A 67 -6.30 10.54 -12.08
CA GLU A 67 -6.04 11.74 -11.30
C GLU A 67 -7.34 12.25 -10.75
N ARG A 68 -7.39 12.40 -9.42
CA ARG A 68 -8.51 13.02 -8.74
C ARG A 68 -8.56 14.45 -9.25
N VAL A 69 -9.42 14.75 -10.22
CA VAL A 69 -9.83 16.13 -10.55
C VAL A 69 -10.45 16.67 -9.27
N ILE A 70 -9.65 17.41 -8.50
CA ILE A 70 -10.13 18.18 -7.38
C ILE A 70 -10.90 19.32 -8.03
N GLY A 71 -12.23 19.21 -8.09
CA GLY A 71 -13.05 20.40 -8.30
C GLY A 71 -12.80 21.33 -7.12
N GLU A 72 -12.16 22.47 -7.39
CA GLU A 72 -12.20 23.65 -6.54
C GLU A 72 -13.66 24.02 -6.25
N ASP A 73 -13.98 24.24 -4.97
CA ASP A 73 -15.05 25.13 -4.53
C ASP A 73 -14.39 26.34 -3.86
#